data_AF-A0A5K1JTG1-F1
#
_entry.id   AF-A0A5K1JTG1-F1
#
_cell.length_a   1.000
_cell.length_b   1.000
_cell.length_c   1.000
_cell.angle_alpha   90.00
_cell.angle_beta   90.00
_cell.angle_gamma   90.00
#
_symmetry.space_group_name_H-M   'P 1'
#
loop_
_entity.id
_entity.type
_entity.pdbx_description
1 polymer ?
#
loop_
_entity_poly.entity_id
_entity_poly.type
_entity_poly.pdbx_seq_one_letter_code
_entity_poly.pdbx_strand_id
1 'polypeptide(L)' 'MSFFLIRLLQHFSHMELDLDAQPPEARPPSEWAGSEGQRGVEKIMPRMHLTLYIEGGLWVKMTEAEKAT' A
#
# COMPACT_ATOMS: atom_id res chain seq x y z
N MET A 1 -15.91 -9.05 -10.72
CA MET A 1 -14.86 -8.22 -10.08
C MET A 1 -13.44 -8.81 -10.21
N SER A 2 -13.20 -9.82 -11.06
CA SER A 2 -11.87 -10.42 -11.26
C SER A 2 -11.12 -9.89 -12.47
N PHE A 3 -11.81 -9.46 -13.53
CA PHE A 3 -11.18 -9.07 -14.81
C PHE A 3 -10.11 -7.98 -14.66
N PHE A 4 -10.43 -6.90 -13.93
CA PHE A 4 -9.47 -5.81 -13.69
C PHE A 4 -8.22 -6.31 -12.96
N LEU A 5 -8.40 -7.07 -11.87
CA LEU A 5 -7.27 -7.59 -11.09
C LEU A 5 -6.38 -8.51 -11.92
N ILE A 6 -6.98 -9.41 -12.73
CA ILE A 6 -6.23 -10.29 -13.62
C ILE A 6 -5.41 -9.48 -14.63
N ARG A 7 -6.01 -8.47 -15.28
CA ARG A 7 -5.30 -7.62 -16.24
C ARG A 7 -4.17 -6.84 -15.57
N LEU A 8 -4.42 -6.28 -14.39
CA LEU A 8 -3.40 -5.55 -13.63
C LEU A 8 -2.21 -6.46 -13.31
N LEU A 9 -2.46 -7.66 -12.79
CA LEU A 9 -1.42 -8.63 -12.41
C LEU A 9 -0.71 -9.27 -13.62
N GLN A 10 -1.31 -9.23 -14.81
CA GLN A 10 -0.63 -9.64 -16.04
C GLN A 10 0.32 -8.57 -16.58
N HIS A 11 0.03 -7.29 -16.31
CA HIS A 11 0.85 -6.16 -16.77
C HIS A 11 2.01 -5.82 -15.83
N PHE A 12 1.96 -6.22 -14.56
CA PHE A 12 2.99 -5.93 -13.57
C PHE A 12 3.46 -7.20 -12.87
N SER A 13 4.77 -7.42 -12.86
CA SER A 13 5.42 -8.60 -12.26
C SER A 13 5.79 -8.40 -10.79
N HIS A 14 5.92 -7.15 -10.34
CA HIS A 14 6.28 -6.80 -8.98
C HIS A 14 5.52 -5.57 -8.50
N MET A 15 5.17 -5.55 -7.21
CA MET A 15 4.55 -4.42 -6.54
C MET A 15 5.12 -4.31 -5.12
N GLU A 16 5.53 -3.12 -4.74
CA GLU A 16 6.06 -2.83 -3.40
C GLU A 16 5.49 -1.51 -2.86
N LEU A 17 5.38 -1.41 -1.54
CA LEU A 17 4.91 -0.19 -0.88
C LEU A 17 5.92 0.94 -1.09
N ASP A 18 5.44 2.08 -1.56
CA ASP A 18 6.25 3.29 -1.76
C ASP A 18 5.89 4.35 -0.72
N LEU A 19 6.58 4.29 0.41
CA LEU A 19 6.37 5.27 1.48
C LEU A 19 6.88 6.66 1.08
N ASP A 20 7.83 6.77 0.16
CA ASP A 20 8.38 8.07 -0.26
C ASP A 20 7.35 8.88 -1.06
N ALA A 21 6.51 8.20 -1.85
CA ALA A 21 5.40 8.80 -2.55
C ALA A 21 4.20 9.13 -1.65
N GLN A 22 4.08 8.51 -0.46
CA GLN A 22 2.98 8.77 0.46
C GLN A 22 3.15 10.14 1.17
N PRO A 23 2.09 10.96 1.29
CA PRO A 23 2.15 12.21 2.07
C PRO A 23 2.67 11.97 3.49
N PRO A 24 3.65 12.74 3.99
CA PRO A 24 4.25 12.52 5.32
C PRO A 24 3.23 12.50 6.47
N GLU A 25 2.23 13.37 6.41
CA GLU A 25 1.14 13.47 7.39
C GLU A 25 0.21 12.24 7.42
N ALA A 26 0.25 11.42 6.36
CA ALA A 26 -0.55 10.21 6.23
C ALA A 26 0.21 8.94 6.64
N ARG A 27 1.47 9.06 7.08
CA ARG A 27 2.29 7.96 7.59
C ARG A 27 2.07 7.76 9.10
N PRO A 28 2.25 6.53 9.62
CA PRO A 28 2.19 6.27 11.06
C PRO A 28 3.09 7.24 11.85
N PRO A 29 2.59 7.86 12.92
CA PRO A 29 3.38 8.71 13.80
C PRO A 29 4.56 7.94 14.43
N SER A 30 5.67 8.63 14.68
CA SER A 30 6.89 8.01 15.25
C SER A 30 6.66 7.37 16.62
N GLU A 31 5.70 7.88 17.40
CA GLU A 31 5.30 7.32 18.71
C GLU A 31 4.68 5.92 18.61
N TRP A 32 4.26 5.48 17.43
CA TRP A 32 3.80 4.10 17.24
C TRP A 32 4.94 3.11 17.30
N ALA A 33 6.17 3.51 16.94
CA ALA A 33 7.33 2.64 16.99
C ALA A 33 7.53 2.08 18.41
N GLY A 34 7.55 0.75 18.52
CA GLY A 34 7.66 0.06 19.81
C GLY A 34 6.33 -0.14 20.57
N SER A 35 5.19 0.29 20.01
CA SER A 35 3.87 -0.12 20.51
C SER A 35 3.69 -1.63 20.36
N GLU A 36 2.92 -2.24 21.26
CA GLU A 36 2.59 -3.66 21.14
C GLU A 36 1.69 -3.96 19.93
N GLY A 37 1.88 -5.14 19.34
CA GLY A 37 1.05 -5.67 18.26
C GLY A 37 1.24 -4.96 16.91
N GLN A 38 0.21 -4.98 16.07
CA GLN A 38 0.27 -4.49 14.70
C GLN A 38 0.64 -3.01 14.62
N ARG A 39 0.18 -2.20 15.58
CA ARG A 39 0.44 -0.76 15.63
C ARG A 39 1.95 -0.44 15.60
N GLY A 40 2.79 -1.25 16.24
CA GLY A 40 4.23 -1.02 16.31
C GLY A 40 5.00 -1.35 15.03
N VAL A 41 4.42 -2.16 14.14
CA VAL A 41 5.06 -2.62 12.90
C VAL A 41 4.37 -2.10 11.63
N GLU A 42 3.19 -1.49 11.78
CA GLU A 42 2.40 -1.02 10.66
C GLU A 42 3.07 0.17 9.95
N LYS A 43 3.05 0.14 8.62
CA LYS A 43 3.68 1.16 7.76
C LYS A 43 2.69 2.16 7.18
N ILE A 44 1.40 1.88 7.32
CA ILE A 44 0.28 2.69 6.81
C ILE A 44 -0.72 2.99 7.94
N MET A 45 -1.66 3.91 7.72
CA MET A 45 -2.71 4.18 8.71
C MET A 45 -4.07 3.72 8.20
N PRO A 46 -4.54 2.50 8.55
CA PRO A 46 -5.91 2.09 8.28
C PRO A 46 -6.91 2.98 9.03
N ARG A 47 -7.98 3.36 8.35
CA ARG A 47 -9.09 4.14 8.88
C ARG A 47 -10.42 3.53 8.42
N MET A 48 -11.49 3.87 9.13
CA MET A 48 -12.83 3.40 8.81
C MET A 48 -13.85 4.49 9.15
N HIS A 49 -14.52 5.04 8.14
CA HIS A 49 -15.67 5.93 8.33
C HIS A 49 -16.97 5.19 8.04
N LEU A 50 -17.06 4.61 6.84
CA LEU A 50 -18.11 3.68 6.43
C LEU A 50 -17.47 2.43 5.82
N THR A 51 -16.49 2.63 4.94
CA THR A 51 -15.61 1.59 4.40
C THR A 51 -14.21 1.74 4.98
N LEU A 52 -13.48 0.62 5.06
CA LEU A 52 -12.06 0.62 5.37
C LEU A 52 -11.28 1.30 4.23
N TYR A 53 -10.31 2.15 4.59
CA TYR A 53 -9.41 2.80 3.65
C TYR A 53 -8.07 3.09 4.33
N ILE A 54 -7.07 3.48 3.54
CA ILE A 54 -5.77 3.92 4.04
C ILE A 54 -5.70 5.44 4.00
N GLU A 55 -5.36 6.06 5.12
CA GLU A 55 -5.16 7.50 5.20
C GLU A 55 -4.14 7.95 4.14
N GLY A 56 -4.46 8.98 3.36
CA GLY A 56 -3.61 9.48 2.26
C GLY A 56 -3.38 8.51 1.09
N GLY A 57 -4.05 7.36 1.06
CA GLY A 57 -3.93 6.35 0.01
C GLY A 57 -2.81 5.34 0.22
N LEU A 58 -2.88 4.22 -0.53
CA LEU A 58 -1.85 3.18 -0.57
C LEU A 58 -1.00 3.38 -1.82
N TRP A 59 0.24 3.82 -1.62
CA TRP A 59 1.16 4.13 -2.70
C TRP A 59 2.08 2.95 -2.96
N VAL A 60 2.24 2.58 -4.23
CA VAL A 60 3.06 1.44 -4.65
C VAL A 60 3.94 1.79 -5.83
N LYS A 61 5.16 1.27 -5.85
CA LYS A 61 5.95 1.14 -7.08
C LYS A 61 5.62 -0.20 -7.73
N MET A 62 5.48 -0.18 -9.05
CA MET A 62 5.10 -1.36 -9.82
C MET A 62 6.10 -1.56 -10.96
N THR A 63 6.56 -2.79 -11.14
CA THR A 63 7.46 -3.17 -12.23
C THR A 63 6.67 -3.81 -13.35
N GLU A 64 6.80 -3.27 -14.58
CA GLU A 64 6.13 -3.83 -15.76
C GLU A 64 6.58 -5.29 -15.98
N ALA A 65 5.64 -6.15 -16.34
CA ALA A 65 5.93 -7.54 -16.67
C ALA A 65 6.63 -7.63 -18.04
N GLU A 66 7.54 -8.59 -18.17
CA GLU A 66 8.16 -8.87 -19.47
C GLU A 66 7.10 -9.34 -20.46
N LYS A 67 7.17 -8.82 -21.69
CA LYS A 67 6.31 -9.31 -22.77
C LYS A 67 6.83 -10.68 -23.19
N ALA A 68 5.99 -11.71 -23.01
CA ALA A 68 6.22 -13.00 -23.66
C ALA A 68 6.28 -12.76 -25.17
N THR A 69 7.46 -13.01 -25.76
CA THR A 69 7.71 -12.87 -27.20
C THR A 69 7.16 -14.06 -27.97
#